data_AF-O34103-F1
#
_entry.id   AF-O34103-F1
#
_cell.length_a   1.000
_cell.length_b   1.000
_cell.length_c   1.000
_cell.angle_alpha   90.00
_cell.angle_beta   90.00
_cell.angle_gamma   90.00
#
_symmetry.space_group_name_H-M   'P 1'
#
loop_
_entity.id
_entity.type
_entity.pdbx_description
1 polymer ?
#
loop_
_entity_poly.entity_id
_entity_poly.type
_entity_poly.pdbx_seq_one_letter_code
_entity_poly.pdbx_strand_id
1 'polypeptide(L)'
;MTPIMSFWPSIYDKIKNQIKLIEYRRTFPNDCKYAYMYITKPVKAIGGIVYFGKKHDLDDWKKQYSNNTIISDRINSYIQSYRYGMEIIGFQKINPITLDELRKNVEGFTAPQSYLLLENNKKLSDYVKNNTVKLGSFIENDLSNIFPEHICKRY
;
A
#
# COMPACT_ATOMS: atom_id res chain seq x y z
N MET A 1 -12.20 -0.67 -6.49
CA MET A 1 -11.25 -0.35 -7.58
C MET A 1 -9.87 -0.92 -7.27
N THR A 2 -9.05 -1.19 -8.28
CA THR A 2 -7.75 -1.87 -8.15
C THR A 2 -6.61 -0.96 -8.59
N PRO A 3 -5.89 -0.33 -7.66
CA PRO A 3 -4.76 0.52 -7.99
C PRO A 3 -3.44 -0.26 -8.15
N ILE A 4 -2.54 0.29 -8.95
CA ILE A 4 -1.09 0.13 -8.79
C ILE A 4 -0.61 1.31 -7.94
N MET A 5 -0.12 1.05 -6.73
CA MET A 5 0.35 2.08 -5.80
C MET A 5 1.88 2.06 -5.73
N SER A 6 2.48 3.26 -5.66
CA SER A 6 3.94 3.39 -5.52
C SER A 6 4.37 3.26 -4.07
N PHE A 7 5.41 2.46 -3.84
CA PHE A 7 6.05 2.24 -2.53
C PHE A 7 7.56 2.37 -2.63
N TRP A 8 8.17 2.95 -1.59
CA TRP A 8 9.62 2.88 -1.42
C TRP A 8 10.05 1.44 -1.11
N PRO A 9 11.24 1.00 -1.56
CA PRO A 9 11.76 -0.34 -1.26
C PRO A 9 11.73 -0.69 0.23
N SER A 10 12.16 0.24 1.10
CA SER A 10 12.14 0.04 2.56
C SER A 10 10.73 -0.16 3.13
N ILE A 11 9.71 0.45 2.52
CA ILE A 11 8.32 0.28 2.93
C ILE A 11 7.78 -1.07 2.46
N TYR A 12 8.11 -1.48 1.24
CA TYR A 12 7.80 -2.81 0.74
C TYR A 12 8.37 -3.90 1.67
N ASP A 13 9.63 -3.79 2.07
CA ASP A 13 10.26 -4.76 2.97
C ASP A 13 9.62 -4.77 4.36
N LYS A 14 9.26 -3.59 4.90
CA LYS A 14 8.53 -3.50 6.17
C LYS A 14 7.15 -4.16 6.10
N ILE A 15 6.43 -4.04 4.98
CA ILE A 15 5.13 -4.71 4.78
C ILE A 15 5.34 -6.22 4.65
N LYS A 16 6.28 -6.65 3.81
CA LYS A 16 6.63 -8.06 3.59
C LYS A 16 7.02 -8.76 4.89
N ASN A 17 7.76 -8.09 5.76
CA ASN A 17 8.21 -8.64 7.05
C ASN A 17 7.21 -8.41 8.19
N GLN A 18 5.97 -8.01 7.89
CA GLN A 18 4.90 -7.80 8.88
C GLN A 18 5.22 -6.73 9.95
N ILE A 19 6.16 -5.83 9.66
CA ILE A 19 6.56 -4.72 10.54
C ILE A 19 5.59 -3.55 10.39
N LYS A 20 5.23 -3.21 9.15
CA LYS A 20 4.26 -2.15 8.83
C LYS A 20 2.90 -2.76 8.55
N LEU A 21 1.96 -2.52 9.46
CA LEU A 21 0.61 -3.11 9.44
C LEU A 21 -0.50 -2.13 9.02
N ILE A 22 -0.17 -0.85 8.81
CA ILE A 22 -1.12 0.17 8.37
C ILE A 22 -0.48 1.01 7.26
N GLU A 23 -1.16 1.13 6.13
CA GLU A 23 -0.79 2.02 5.04
C GLU A 23 -1.52 3.36 5.14
N TYR A 24 -0.79 4.45 4.94
CA TYR A 24 -1.32 5.81 5.08
C TYR A 24 -1.37 6.50 3.74
N ARG A 25 -2.52 7.06 3.39
CA ARG A 25 -2.70 7.89 2.19
C ARG A 25 -3.62 9.06 2.47
N ARG A 26 -3.50 10.09 1.63
CA ARG A 26 -4.45 11.21 1.61
C ARG A 26 -5.79 10.77 1.04
N THR A 27 -5.77 9.90 0.03
CA THR A 27 -6.95 9.28 -0.57
C THR A 27 -6.66 7.83 -0.89
N PHE A 28 -7.67 6.97 -0.74
CA PHE A 28 -7.69 5.62 -1.28
C PHE A 28 -8.79 5.52 -2.32
N PRO A 29 -8.63 4.71 -3.38
CA PRO A 29 -9.73 4.42 -4.29
C PRO A 29 -10.93 3.81 -3.56
N ASN A 30 -12.13 4.06 -4.07
CA ASN A 30 -13.35 3.45 -3.53
C ASN A 30 -13.27 1.92 -3.64
N ASP A 31 -13.70 1.24 -2.58
CA ASP A 31 -13.70 -0.23 -2.46
C ASP A 31 -12.35 -0.86 -2.81
N CYS A 32 -11.25 -0.21 -2.40
CA CYS A 32 -9.89 -0.72 -2.58
C CYS A 32 -9.63 -1.89 -1.63
N LYS A 33 -9.78 -3.12 -2.13
CA LYS A 33 -9.51 -4.35 -1.36
C LYS A 33 -8.03 -4.76 -1.39
N TYR A 34 -7.32 -4.41 -2.45
CA TYR A 34 -5.90 -4.70 -2.62
C TYR A 34 -5.27 -3.74 -3.63
N ALA A 35 -3.95 -3.65 -3.63
CA ALA A 35 -3.18 -2.89 -4.60
C ALA A 35 -1.97 -3.69 -5.11
N TYR A 36 -1.65 -3.52 -6.38
CA TYR A 36 -0.34 -3.90 -6.90
C TYR A 36 0.72 -2.90 -6.41
N MET A 37 1.84 -3.40 -5.91
CA MET A 37 2.90 -2.59 -5.34
C MET A 37 3.97 -2.31 -6.38
N TYR A 38 3.96 -1.11 -6.97
CA TYR A 38 5.09 -0.62 -7.76
C TYR A 38 6.19 -0.15 -6.80
N ILE A 39 7.29 -0.88 -6.77
CA ILE A 39 8.45 -0.57 -5.95
C ILE A 39 9.29 0.44 -6.73
N THR A 40 9.53 1.61 -6.14
CA THR A 40 10.26 2.71 -6.77
C THR A 40 11.77 2.41 -6.87
N LYS A 41 12.57 3.41 -7.26
CA LYS A 41 14.03 3.23 -7.41
C LYS A 41 14.67 2.66 -6.13
N PRO A 42 15.66 1.76 -6.24
CA PRO A 42 16.28 1.28 -7.49
C PRO A 42 15.52 0.13 -8.17
N VAL A 43 14.51 -0.48 -7.53
CA VAL A 43 13.86 -1.71 -8.00
C VAL A 43 13.05 -1.50 -9.29
N LYS A 44 12.23 -0.44 -9.35
CA LYS A 44 11.43 -0.07 -10.54
C LYS A 44 10.60 -1.24 -11.12
N ALA A 45 9.81 -1.91 -10.30
CA ALA A 45 9.00 -3.04 -10.73
C ALA A 45 7.72 -3.18 -9.90
N ILE A 46 6.68 -3.80 -10.46
CA ILE A 46 5.56 -4.31 -9.66
C ILE A 46 6.02 -5.62 -9.03
N GLY A 47 6.20 -5.63 -7.70
CA GLY A 47 6.86 -6.74 -6.99
C GLY A 47 6.03 -7.40 -5.88
N GLY A 48 4.80 -6.94 -5.67
CA GLY A 48 3.90 -7.57 -4.70
C GLY A 48 2.47 -7.08 -4.83
N ILE A 49 1.60 -7.70 -4.04
CA ILE A 49 0.21 -7.31 -3.86
C ILE A 49 0.01 -7.12 -2.35
N VAL A 50 -0.52 -5.96 -1.97
CA VAL A 50 -0.92 -5.66 -0.59
C VAL A 50 -2.44 -5.73 -0.49
N TYR A 51 -2.95 -6.35 0.56
CA TYR A 51 -4.38 -6.53 0.81
C TYR A 51 -4.80 -5.67 1.98
N PHE A 52 -5.93 -4.99 1.84
CA PHE A 52 -6.39 -4.00 2.80
C PHE A 52 -7.62 -4.48 3.58
N GLY A 53 -7.63 -4.14 4.87
CA GLY A 53 -8.73 -4.37 5.79
C GLY A 53 -9.49 -3.08 6.09
N LYS A 54 -9.75 -2.84 7.38
CA LYS A 54 -10.54 -1.69 7.81
C LYS A 54 -9.82 -0.38 7.48
N LYS A 55 -10.60 0.58 7.00
CA LYS A 55 -10.18 1.97 6.79
C LYS A 55 -10.51 2.78 8.04
N HIS A 56 -9.56 3.62 8.46
CA HIS A 56 -9.67 4.52 9.60
C HIS A 56 -9.40 5.95 9.18
N ASP A 57 -10.16 6.89 9.75
CA ASP A 57 -9.95 8.32 9.60
C ASP A 57 -9.00 8.83 10.69
N LEU A 58 -7.98 9.60 10.30
CA LEU A 58 -7.01 10.16 11.25
C LEU A 58 -7.63 11.23 12.17
N ASP A 59 -8.64 11.97 11.72
CA ASP A 59 -9.36 12.94 12.56
C ASP A 59 -10.18 12.21 13.65
N ASP A 60 -10.71 11.02 13.36
CA ASP A 60 -11.39 10.20 14.35
C ASP A 60 -10.41 9.61 15.37
N TRP A 61 -9.26 9.10 14.91
CA TRP A 61 -8.20 8.68 15.83
C TRP A 61 -7.66 9.83 16.67
N LYS A 62 -7.54 11.04 16.12
CA LYS A 62 -7.11 12.22 16.89
C LYS A 62 -8.05 12.49 18.07
N LYS A 63 -9.36 12.37 17.87
CA LYS A 63 -10.35 12.51 18.95
C LYS A 63 -10.23 11.36 19.95
N GLN A 64 -10.20 10.12 19.44
CA GLN A 64 -10.17 8.89 20.24
C GLN A 64 -8.93 8.80 21.15
N TYR A 65 -7.76 9.21 20.67
CA TYR A 65 -6.48 9.10 21.36
C TYR A 65 -5.96 10.44 21.90
N SER A 66 -6.84 11.42 22.09
CA SER A 66 -6.50 12.77 22.56
C SER A 66 -5.79 12.77 23.93
N ASN A 67 -6.11 11.82 24.81
CA ASN A 67 -5.50 11.68 26.13
C ASN A 67 -4.15 10.92 26.14
N ASN A 68 -3.74 10.32 25.02
CA ASN A 68 -2.46 9.64 24.90
C ASN A 68 -1.48 10.55 24.14
N THR A 69 -0.61 11.25 24.87
CA THR A 69 0.32 12.25 24.32
C THR A 69 1.20 11.67 23.20
N ILE A 70 1.79 10.49 23.42
CA ILE A 70 2.68 9.84 22.44
C ILE A 70 1.94 9.51 21.13
N ILE A 71 0.73 8.97 21.23
CA ILE A 71 -0.07 8.62 20.05
C ILE A 71 -0.62 9.87 19.37
N SER A 72 -1.08 10.85 20.15
CA SER A 72 -1.56 12.15 19.65
C SER A 72 -0.47 12.87 18.86
N ASP A 73 0.78 12.89 19.33
CA ASP A 73 1.92 13.48 18.63
C ASP A 73 2.20 12.80 17.28
N ARG A 74 2.11 11.47 17.26
CA ARG A 74 2.25 10.69 16.02
C ARG A 74 1.14 11.02 15.03
N ILE A 75 -0.11 11.10 15.48
CA ILE A 75 -1.27 11.45 14.64
C ILE A 75 -1.13 12.88 14.10
N ASN A 76 -0.81 13.85 14.95
CA ASN A 76 -0.64 15.26 14.57
C ASN A 76 0.44 15.46 13.50
N SER A 77 1.51 14.65 13.55
CA SER A 77 2.55 14.65 12.52
C SER A 77 2.05 14.06 11.19
N TYR A 78 1.26 12.99 11.22
CA TYR A 78 0.79 12.32 10.01
C TYR A 78 -0.35 13.06 9.30
N ILE A 79 -1.24 13.70 10.05
CA ILE A 79 -2.44 14.34 9.49
C ILE A 79 -2.14 15.53 8.58
N GLN A 80 -0.93 16.08 8.66
CA GLN A 80 -0.43 17.10 7.73
C GLN A 80 -0.31 16.57 6.29
N SER A 81 0.01 15.28 6.14
CA SER A 81 0.24 14.63 4.84
C SER A 81 -0.88 13.67 4.44
N TYR A 82 -1.47 12.99 5.41
CA TYR A 82 -2.39 11.87 5.23
C TYR A 82 -3.75 12.13 5.87
N ARG A 83 -4.76 11.37 5.43
CA ARG A 83 -6.12 11.45 5.97
C ARG A 83 -6.65 10.11 6.44
N TYR A 84 -6.22 9.03 5.78
CA TYR A 84 -6.70 7.69 6.09
C TYR A 84 -5.54 6.74 6.37
N GLY A 85 -5.78 5.83 7.31
CA GLY A 85 -5.00 4.61 7.52
C GLY A 85 -5.81 3.40 7.10
N MET A 86 -5.28 2.54 6.24
CA MET A 86 -5.86 1.23 5.94
C MET A 86 -5.02 0.13 6.56
N GLU A 87 -5.67 -0.75 7.30
CA GLU A 87 -5.05 -1.98 7.80
C GLU A 87 -4.52 -2.80 6.63
N ILE A 88 -3.36 -3.42 6.83
CA ILE A 88 -2.78 -4.38 5.89
C ILE A 88 -3.08 -5.77 6.44
N ILE A 89 -4.07 -6.44 5.86
CA ILE A 89 -4.48 -7.79 6.28
C ILE A 89 -3.57 -8.87 5.71
N GLY A 90 -2.84 -8.57 4.63
CA GLY A 90 -1.87 -9.51 4.10
C GLY A 90 -1.09 -9.00 2.90
N PHE A 91 -0.19 -9.85 2.45
CA PHE A 91 0.78 -9.57 1.41
C PHE A 91 1.08 -10.82 0.59
N GLN A 92 1.17 -10.65 -0.73
CA GLN A 92 1.62 -11.67 -1.66
C GLN A 92 2.80 -11.15 -2.46
N LYS A 93 3.97 -11.80 -2.33
CA LYS A 93 5.09 -11.56 -3.24
C LYS A 93 4.73 -12.09 -4.63
N ILE A 94 5.16 -11.39 -5.68
CA ILE A 94 5.00 -11.84 -7.06
C ILE A 94 6.35 -11.78 -7.79
N ASN A 95 6.45 -12.47 -8.92
CA ASN A 95 7.56 -12.30 -9.83
C ASN A 95 7.56 -10.86 -10.34
N PRO A 96 8.67 -10.11 -10.22
CA PRO A 96 8.69 -8.70 -10.59
C PRO A 96 8.30 -8.50 -12.05
N ILE A 97 7.35 -7.58 -12.28
CA ILE A 97 7.06 -7.03 -13.61
C ILE A 97 7.80 -5.70 -13.70
N THR A 98 8.91 -5.68 -14.40
CA THR A 98 9.84 -4.54 -14.43
C THR A 98 9.27 -3.35 -15.21
N LEU A 99 9.79 -2.16 -14.94
CA LEU A 99 9.45 -0.95 -15.69
C LEU A 99 9.71 -1.11 -17.20
N ASP A 100 10.77 -1.82 -17.58
CA ASP A 100 11.14 -2.03 -18.98
C ASP A 100 10.15 -2.97 -19.68
N GLU A 101 9.74 -4.05 -19.01
CA GLU A 101 8.65 -4.92 -19.50
C GLU A 101 7.32 -4.17 -19.62
N LEU A 102 6.99 -3.34 -18.63
CA LEU A 102 5.77 -2.52 -18.67
C LEU A 102 5.79 -1.54 -19.84
N ARG A 103 6.91 -0.85 -20.08
CA ARG A 103 7.04 0.11 -21.19
C ARG A 103 7.06 -0.55 -22.55
N LYS A 104 7.67 -1.74 -22.65
CA LYS A 104 7.72 -2.51 -23.90
C LYS A 104 6.34 -3.01 -24.32
N ASN A 105 5.50 -3.41 -23.36
CA ASN A 105 4.22 -4.07 -23.64
C ASN A 105 3.00 -3.16 -23.45
N VAL A 106 3.13 -2.07 -22.70
CA VAL A 106 2.08 -1.07 -22.43
C VAL A 106 2.60 0.30 -22.85
N GLU A 107 2.24 0.69 -24.06
CA GLU A 107 2.58 1.99 -24.65
C GLU A 107 2.19 3.15 -23.72
N GLY A 108 3.10 4.10 -23.55
CA GLY A 108 2.90 5.27 -22.70
C GLY A 108 2.92 5.00 -21.19
N PHE A 109 3.29 3.79 -20.75
CA PHE A 109 3.35 3.49 -19.32
C PHE A 109 4.35 4.40 -18.59
N THR A 110 3.85 5.08 -17.56
CA THR A 110 4.63 5.86 -16.62
C THR A 110 4.44 5.32 -15.20
N ALA A 111 5.48 5.38 -14.39
CA ALA A 111 5.39 4.95 -13.00
C ALA A 111 4.40 5.85 -12.22
N PRO A 112 3.58 5.30 -11.31
CA PRO A 112 2.64 6.10 -10.55
C PRO A 112 3.37 7.12 -9.67
N GLN A 113 2.88 8.37 -9.62
CA GLN A 113 3.33 9.32 -8.60
C GLN A 113 2.70 9.02 -7.23
N SER A 114 1.41 8.65 -7.21
CA SER A 114 0.70 8.14 -6.04
C SER A 114 0.15 6.74 -6.32
N TYR A 115 -0.80 6.66 -7.26
CA TYR A 115 -1.33 5.41 -7.80
C TYR A 115 -1.87 5.59 -9.23
N LEU A 116 -2.03 4.48 -9.95
CA LEU A 116 -2.77 4.38 -11.22
C LEU A 116 -3.94 3.41 -11.03
N LEU A 117 -5.13 3.73 -11.53
CA LEU A 117 -6.27 2.81 -11.51
C LEU A 117 -6.23 1.90 -12.72
N LEU A 118 -6.25 0.58 -12.50
CA LEU A 118 -6.29 -0.40 -13.59
C LEU A 118 -7.59 -0.31 -14.39
N GLU A 119 -8.69 0.09 -13.74
CA GLU A 119 -9.98 0.29 -14.41
C GLU A 119 -9.91 1.38 -15.49
N ASN A 120 -9.00 2.35 -15.36
CA ASN A 120 -8.85 3.44 -16.34
C ASN A 120 -7.98 3.04 -17.53
N ASN A 121 -7.30 1.89 -17.50
CA ASN A 121 -6.42 1.43 -18.57
C ASN A 121 -6.53 -0.09 -18.73
N LYS A 122 -7.43 -0.52 -19.62
CA LYS A 122 -7.69 -1.94 -19.88
C LYS A 122 -6.42 -2.69 -20.33
N LYS A 123 -5.60 -2.11 -21.22
CA LYS A 123 -4.36 -2.73 -21.69
C LYS A 123 -3.38 -3.00 -20.55
N LEU A 124 -3.19 -2.02 -19.67
CA LEU A 124 -2.37 -2.18 -18.47
C LEU A 124 -2.95 -3.21 -17.50
N SER A 125 -4.28 -3.16 -17.28
CA SER A 125 -5.00 -4.11 -16.42
C SER A 125 -4.81 -5.55 -16.88
N ASP A 126 -5.06 -5.81 -18.16
CA ASP A 126 -4.92 -7.14 -18.76
C ASP A 126 -3.47 -7.61 -18.69
N TYR A 127 -2.50 -6.73 -19.03
CA TYR A 127 -1.08 -7.08 -18.98
C TYR A 127 -0.63 -7.43 -17.55
N VAL A 128 -0.94 -6.60 -16.56
CA VAL A 128 -0.55 -6.86 -15.16
C VAL A 128 -1.18 -8.16 -14.66
N LYS A 129 -2.48 -8.38 -14.88
CA LYS A 129 -3.17 -9.59 -14.43
C LYS A 129 -2.60 -10.86 -15.08
N ASN A 130 -2.37 -10.85 -16.38
CA ASN A 130 -1.86 -12.01 -17.11
C ASN A 130 -0.41 -12.37 -16.77
N ASN A 131 0.39 -11.37 -16.36
CA ASN A 131 1.81 -11.56 -16.01
C ASN A 131 2.05 -11.65 -14.49
N THR A 132 1.00 -11.64 -13.68
CA THR A 132 1.13 -11.79 -12.22
C THR A 132 1.38 -13.25 -11.87
N VAL A 133 2.62 -13.56 -11.52
CA VAL A 133 3.01 -14.89 -11.02
C VAL A 133 3.28 -14.78 -9.52
N LYS A 134 2.46 -15.43 -8.68
CA LYS A 134 2.64 -15.41 -7.23
C LYS A 134 3.87 -16.23 -6.83
N LEU A 135 4.68 -15.68 -5.91
CA LEU A 135 5.87 -16.33 -5.38
C LEU A 135 5.71 -16.62 -3.90
N GLY A 136 5.97 -17.86 -3.50
CA GLY A 136 5.85 -18.32 -2.12
C GLY A 136 4.43 -18.23 -1.58
N SER A 137 4.31 -18.47 -0.27
CA SER A 137 3.03 -18.43 0.43
C SER A 137 2.51 -17.01 0.61
N PHE A 138 1.19 -16.89 0.68
CA PHE A 138 0.53 -15.68 1.16
C PHE A 138 0.91 -15.42 2.62
N ILE A 139 1.16 -14.15 2.95
CA ILE A 139 1.43 -13.71 4.32
C ILE A 139 0.16 -13.04 4.85
N GLU A 140 -0.42 -13.62 5.89
CA GLU A 140 -1.56 -13.06 6.60
C GLU A 140 -1.08 -12.39 7.90
N ASN A 141 -1.60 -11.20 8.19
CA ASN A 141 -1.24 -10.45 9.40
C ASN A 141 -2.27 -10.70 10.51
N ASP A 142 -1.78 -10.96 11.73
CA ASP A 142 -2.61 -10.88 12.92
C ASP A 142 -2.78 -9.40 13.31
N LEU A 143 -4.03 -8.94 13.29
CA LEU A 143 -4.41 -7.56 13.60
C LEU A 143 -5.16 -7.42 14.94
N SER A 144 -5.27 -8.50 15.72
CA SER A 144 -6.11 -8.55 16.93
C SER A 144 -5.77 -7.48 17.97
N ASN A 145 -4.49 -7.10 18.10
CA ASN A 145 -4.01 -6.21 19.17
C ASN A 145 -3.00 -5.16 18.70
N ILE A 146 -3.13 -4.66 17.47
CA ILE A 146 -2.16 -3.71 16.91
C ILE A 146 -2.36 -2.26 17.37
N PHE A 147 -3.49 -1.95 18.02
CA PHE A 147 -3.83 -0.60 18.46
C PHE A 147 -3.61 -0.42 19.97
N PRO A 148 -3.14 0.76 20.42
CA PRO A 148 -2.80 1.94 19.61
C PRO A 148 -1.38 1.92 19.03
N GLU A 149 -0.57 0.90 19.34
CA GLU A 149 0.86 0.88 19.08
C GLU A 149 1.24 1.11 17.60
N HIS A 150 0.44 0.63 16.64
CA HIS A 150 0.72 0.81 15.21
C HIS A 150 0.18 2.12 14.61
N ILE A 151 -0.57 2.94 15.35
CA ILE A 151 -1.17 4.19 14.86
C ILE A 151 -0.11 5.22 14.55
N CYS A 152 0.07 5.58 13.27
CA CYS A 152 1.06 6.54 12.81
C CYS A 152 2.48 6.18 13.29
N LYS A 153 2.79 4.87 13.29
CA LYS A 153 4.10 4.36 13.73
C LYS A 153 5.19 4.82 12.78
N ARG A 154 6.25 5.38 13.36
CA ARG A 154 7.47 5.79 12.66
C ARG A 154 8.41 4.58 12.64
N TYR A 155 8.97 4.26 11.47
CA TYR A 155 9.85 3.12 11.23
C TYR A 155 11.09 3.54 10.45
#